data_AF-A0A1C0U414-F1
#
_entry.id   AF-A0A1C0U414-F1
#
_cell.length_a   1.000
_cell.length_b   1.000
_cell.length_c   1.000
_cell.angle_alpha   90.00
_cell.angle_beta   90.00
_cell.angle_gamma   90.00
#
_symmetry.space_group_name_H-M   'P 1'
#
loop_
_entity.id
_entity.type
_entity.pdbx_description
1 polymer ?
#
loop_
_entity_poly.entity_id
_entity_poly.type
_entity_poly.pdbx_seq_one_letter_code
_entity_poly.pdbx_strand_id
1 'polypeptide(L)'
;MRFGKGFVFILLSLLCSFSANADISEYPERIECHDSYDSFTIRKLNRSGDIYDLVCYQLKDITSWAADDGMRITTYVIPDAEKLVVIFTLEEDKPKNNEPKSSIRVIYIDEDGAMVKKDIITQRHTKDPKMTLSNMKIIDYEHYNKMVYFEVPAGNENNAIYTFPIPPDNNYDNVREKYITDGSLTFIDVTHFSHNNNLDGNIVVKRGVIKEDGKLSYGEYLVSLKGKTICELDTDVEGWKVYKQCKN
;
A
#
# COMPACT_ATOMS: atom_id res chain seq x y z
N MET A 1 -34.19 -69.39 45.77
CA MET A 1 -35.06 -69.98 44.73
C MET A 1 -34.90 -69.14 43.45
N ARG A 2 -34.62 -69.82 42.31
CA ARG A 2 -34.57 -69.36 40.90
C ARG A 2 -33.42 -68.39 40.55
N PHE A 3 -32.32 -68.83 39.91
CA PHE A 3 -32.10 -69.17 38.47
C PHE A 3 -32.60 -68.07 37.51
N GLY A 4 -31.85 -67.55 36.54
CA GLY A 4 -30.53 -67.91 36.02
C GLY A 4 -30.14 -67.08 34.79
N LYS A 5 -28.86 -67.23 34.39
CA LYS A 5 -28.27 -67.28 33.03
C LYS A 5 -28.74 -66.33 31.90
N GLY A 6 -27.76 -65.74 31.21
CA GLY A 6 -27.88 -65.49 29.76
C GLY A 6 -26.95 -64.41 29.20
N PHE A 7 -25.71 -64.77 28.87
CA PHE A 7 -24.90 -64.05 27.87
C PHE A 7 -25.36 -64.51 26.48
N VAL A 8 -25.77 -63.60 25.60
CA VAL A 8 -25.71 -63.78 24.14
C VAL A 8 -25.51 -62.40 23.48
N PHE A 9 -24.38 -62.24 22.80
CA PHE A 9 -24.13 -61.20 21.80
C PHE A 9 -24.89 -61.55 20.51
N ILE A 10 -25.68 -60.63 19.99
CA ILE A 10 -26.05 -60.61 18.56
C ILE A 10 -25.84 -59.17 18.05
N LEU A 11 -24.83 -59.01 17.21
CA LEU A 11 -24.78 -57.93 16.22
C LEU A 11 -25.97 -58.12 15.27
N LEU A 12 -26.80 -57.10 15.10
CA LEU A 12 -27.47 -56.88 13.82
C LEU A 12 -27.72 -55.38 13.63
N SER A 13 -26.99 -54.85 12.66
CA SER A 13 -27.17 -53.56 12.00
C SER A 13 -28.62 -53.30 11.60
N LEU A 14 -29.17 -52.14 11.94
CA LEU A 14 -30.22 -51.51 11.14
C LEU A 14 -29.96 -50.01 11.03
N LEU A 15 -29.81 -49.60 9.78
CA LEU A 15 -29.68 -48.24 9.30
C LEU A 15 -30.90 -47.41 9.72
N CYS A 16 -30.67 -46.30 10.42
CA CYS A 16 -31.53 -45.14 10.33
C CYS A 16 -30.66 -43.90 10.06
N SER A 17 -30.80 -43.47 8.83
CA SER A 17 -30.27 -42.29 8.18
C SER A 17 -30.61 -40.98 8.90
N PHE A 18 -29.60 -40.12 9.00
CA PHE A 18 -29.61 -38.66 8.86
C PHE A 18 -30.79 -37.85 9.45
N SER A 19 -30.48 -37.14 10.54
CA SER A 19 -30.54 -35.67 10.53
C SER A 19 -29.55 -35.10 11.55
N ALA A 20 -28.26 -35.14 11.21
CA ALA A 20 -27.35 -34.16 11.79
C ALA A 20 -27.78 -32.80 11.22
N ASN A 21 -28.51 -32.02 12.00
CA ASN A 21 -28.46 -30.57 11.88
C ASN A 21 -27.01 -30.19 12.19
N ALA A 22 -26.14 -30.30 11.19
CA ALA A 22 -24.90 -29.57 11.17
C ALA A 22 -25.32 -28.11 11.06
N ASP A 23 -25.43 -27.48 12.21
CA ASP A 23 -25.30 -26.04 12.36
C ASP A 23 -23.93 -25.72 11.77
N ILE A 24 -23.90 -25.40 10.47
CA ILE A 24 -22.71 -24.84 9.82
C ILE A 24 -22.64 -23.42 10.38
N SER A 25 -22.16 -23.31 11.61
CA SER A 25 -21.52 -22.07 12.04
C SER A 25 -20.40 -21.85 11.04
N GLU A 26 -20.47 -20.77 10.28
CA GLU A 26 -19.31 -20.16 9.63
C GLU A 26 -18.16 -20.22 10.64
N TYR A 27 -17.27 -21.20 10.49
CA TYR A 27 -15.94 -21.07 11.04
C TYR A 27 -15.31 -19.98 10.18
N PRO A 28 -15.05 -18.77 10.71
CA PRO A 28 -14.16 -17.87 9.98
C PRO A 28 -12.88 -18.66 9.79
N GLU A 29 -12.50 -18.89 8.53
CA GLU A 29 -11.19 -19.47 8.21
C GLU A 29 -10.17 -18.70 9.05
N ARG A 30 -9.48 -19.41 9.95
CA ARG A 30 -8.41 -18.81 10.72
C ARG A 30 -7.37 -18.35 9.71
N ILE A 31 -7.31 -17.06 9.49
CA ILE A 31 -6.27 -16.45 8.69
C ILE A 31 -4.99 -16.55 9.52
N GLU A 32 -4.10 -17.46 9.12
CA GLU A 32 -2.89 -17.74 9.88
C GLU A 32 -1.70 -16.91 9.36
N CYS A 33 -1.06 -16.20 10.29
CA CYS A 33 0.21 -15.54 10.08
C CYS A 33 1.31 -16.60 10.01
N HIS A 34 1.62 -17.04 8.78
CA HIS A 34 2.77 -17.89 8.50
C HIS A 34 3.97 -17.05 8.06
N ASP A 35 5.18 -17.57 8.26
CA ASP A 35 6.42 -17.16 7.58
C ASP A 35 7.21 -15.93 8.10
N SER A 36 6.88 -15.32 9.25
CA SER A 36 7.82 -14.36 9.85
C SER A 36 7.76 -14.27 11.38
N TYR A 37 8.88 -14.61 12.01
CA TYR A 37 9.10 -14.46 13.45
C TYR A 37 9.51 -13.03 13.81
N ASP A 38 10.32 -12.36 12.97
CA ASP A 38 11.00 -11.11 13.32
C ASP A 38 10.84 -10.01 12.27
N SER A 39 9.73 -9.98 11.51
CA SER A 39 9.44 -8.87 10.60
C SER A 39 7.94 -8.68 10.37
N PHE A 40 7.57 -7.50 9.87
CA PHE A 40 6.21 -7.26 9.40
C PHE A 40 5.97 -7.99 8.08
N THR A 41 4.81 -8.62 7.94
CA THR A 41 4.33 -9.12 6.64
C THR A 41 2.92 -8.63 6.38
N ILE A 42 2.66 -8.16 5.17
CA ILE A 42 1.33 -7.72 4.75
C ILE A 42 0.83 -8.61 3.63
N ARG A 43 -0.39 -9.14 3.75
CA ARG A 43 -1.00 -10.04 2.75
C ARG A 43 -2.36 -9.53 2.29
N LYS A 44 -2.67 -9.77 1.02
CA LYS A 44 -4.05 -9.70 0.51
C LYS A 44 -4.70 -11.06 0.72
N LEU A 45 -5.85 -11.09 1.38
CA LEU A 45 -6.52 -12.36 1.71
C LEU A 45 -7.50 -12.84 0.64
N ASN A 46 -7.97 -11.95 -0.26
CA ASN A 46 -8.96 -12.28 -1.29
C ASN A 46 -8.69 -11.64 -2.66
N ARG A 47 -9.34 -12.18 -3.71
CA ARG A 47 -9.33 -11.68 -5.12
C ARG A 47 -10.09 -10.35 -5.32
N SER A 48 -10.42 -9.63 -4.25
CA SER A 48 -11.21 -8.40 -4.28
C SER A 48 -10.31 -7.18 -4.09
N GLY A 49 -9.89 -6.56 -5.20
CA GLY A 49 -9.36 -5.19 -5.22
C GLY A 49 -8.02 -4.92 -4.50
N ASP A 50 -7.64 -3.64 -4.49
CA ASP A 50 -6.42 -3.09 -3.86
C ASP A 50 -6.56 -2.95 -2.34
N ILE A 51 -6.95 -4.00 -1.63
CA ILE A 51 -7.06 -3.98 -0.16
C ILE A 51 -6.14 -5.04 0.44
N TYR A 52 -5.39 -4.65 1.47
CA TYR A 52 -4.51 -5.52 2.23
C TYR A 52 -5.14 -5.83 3.58
N ASP A 53 -5.61 -7.07 3.73
CA ASP A 53 -6.50 -7.47 4.83
C ASP A 53 -5.78 -8.20 5.98
N LEU A 54 -4.46 -8.39 5.88
CA LEU A 54 -3.68 -9.03 6.93
C LEU A 54 -2.35 -8.31 7.15
N VAL A 55 -2.11 -7.88 8.37
CA VAL A 55 -0.80 -7.42 8.87
C VAL A 55 -0.37 -8.36 9.99
N CYS A 56 0.77 -9.02 9.79
CA CYS A 56 1.35 -9.91 10.77
C CYS A 56 2.64 -9.35 11.34
N TYR A 57 2.87 -9.62 12.63
CA TYR A 57 4.15 -9.45 13.31
C TYR A 57 4.30 -10.52 14.38
N GLN A 58 5.45 -11.18 14.48
CA GLN A 58 5.70 -12.27 15.45
C GLN A 58 4.60 -13.35 15.43
N LEU A 59 4.20 -13.79 14.23
CA LEU A 59 3.11 -14.76 14.00
C LEU A 59 1.73 -14.35 14.55
N LYS A 60 1.54 -13.08 14.93
CA LYS A 60 0.26 -12.56 15.41
C LYS A 60 -0.37 -11.68 14.33
N ASP A 61 -1.66 -11.85 14.13
CA ASP A 61 -2.48 -10.89 13.39
C ASP A 61 -2.64 -9.62 14.22
N ILE A 62 -2.12 -8.52 13.69
CA ILE A 62 -2.21 -7.18 14.30
C ILE A 62 -3.03 -6.22 13.43
N THR A 63 -3.78 -6.72 12.45
CA THR A 63 -4.46 -5.90 11.43
C THR A 63 -5.38 -4.85 12.05
N SER A 64 -6.26 -5.24 12.97
CA SER A 64 -7.17 -4.30 13.66
C SER A 64 -6.42 -3.25 14.47
N TRP A 65 -5.29 -3.62 15.09
CA TRP A 65 -4.45 -2.68 15.81
C TRP A 65 -3.71 -1.72 14.87
N ALA A 66 -3.25 -2.23 13.72
CA ALA A 66 -2.50 -1.48 12.72
C ALA A 66 -3.38 -0.45 12.00
N ALA A 67 -4.56 -0.86 11.55
CA ALA A 67 -5.47 -0.04 10.76
C ALA A 67 -6.38 0.87 11.60
N ASP A 68 -6.74 0.45 12.82
CA ASP A 68 -7.91 0.93 13.58
C ASP A 68 -9.26 0.48 13.00
N ASP A 69 -10.27 0.44 13.87
CA ASP A 69 -11.63 0.06 13.50
C ASP A 69 -12.22 1.00 12.44
N GLY A 70 -12.80 0.43 11.38
CA GLY A 70 -13.42 1.18 10.29
C GLY A 70 -12.45 1.81 9.30
N MET A 71 -11.16 1.45 9.36
CA MET A 71 -10.16 1.80 8.36
C MET A 71 -9.67 0.53 7.64
N ARG A 72 -9.22 0.68 6.40
CA ARG A 72 -8.65 -0.40 5.58
C ARG A 72 -7.31 0.03 4.99
N ILE A 73 -6.39 -0.93 4.86
CA ILE A 73 -5.09 -0.69 4.26
C ILE A 73 -5.20 -0.83 2.75
N THR A 74 -4.76 0.18 2.00
CA THR A 74 -4.90 0.22 0.53
C THR A 74 -3.60 -0.03 -0.21
N THR A 75 -2.48 0.47 0.29
CA THR A 75 -1.13 0.24 -0.26
C THR A 75 -0.10 0.23 0.86
N TYR A 76 1.07 -0.38 0.64
CA TYR A 76 2.12 -0.43 1.63
C TYR A 76 3.51 -0.49 1.00
N VAL A 77 4.51 -0.18 1.81
CA VAL A 77 5.92 -0.45 1.56
C VAL A 77 6.57 -0.96 2.85
N ILE A 78 7.48 -1.92 2.71
CA ILE A 78 8.39 -2.37 3.76
C ILE A 78 9.79 -1.87 3.35
N PRO A 79 10.23 -0.71 3.84
CA PRO A 79 11.41 -0.02 3.32
C PRO A 79 12.74 -0.75 3.55
N ASP A 80 12.75 -1.60 4.56
CA ASP A 80 13.86 -2.41 5.01
C ASP A 80 13.21 -3.58 5.76
N ALA A 81 13.43 -4.82 5.32
CA ALA A 81 12.76 -5.98 5.91
C ALA A 81 13.43 -6.45 7.20
N GLU A 82 14.69 -6.02 7.43
CA GLU A 82 15.43 -6.28 8.67
C GLU A 82 15.11 -5.21 9.72
N LYS A 83 14.83 -3.97 9.27
CA LYS A 83 14.29 -2.95 10.16
C LYS A 83 12.79 -3.15 10.28
N LEU A 84 12.37 -3.36 11.51
CA LEU A 84 10.98 -3.57 11.90
C LEU A 84 10.15 -2.31 11.65
N VAL A 85 9.91 -1.96 10.38
CA VAL A 85 9.25 -0.74 9.91
C VAL A 85 8.36 -1.10 8.73
N VAL A 86 7.12 -0.66 8.76
CA VAL A 86 6.19 -0.75 7.64
C VAL A 86 5.42 0.54 7.51
N ILE A 87 5.22 0.99 6.28
CA ILE A 87 4.46 2.21 5.97
C ILE A 87 3.31 1.81 5.07
N PHE A 88 2.10 2.25 5.38
CA PHE A 88 0.94 1.95 4.57
C PHE A 88 -0.04 3.11 4.54
N THR A 89 -0.92 3.08 3.54
CA THR A 89 -2.02 4.01 3.39
C THR A 89 -3.29 3.42 3.97
N LEU A 90 -4.05 4.25 4.67
CA LEU A 90 -5.33 3.92 5.27
C LEU A 90 -6.44 4.73 4.63
N GLU A 91 -7.58 4.09 4.40
CA GLU A 91 -8.83 4.73 3.96
C GLU A 91 -9.99 4.31 4.84
N GLU A 92 -10.99 5.18 5.01
CA GLU A 92 -12.23 4.83 5.70
C GLU A 92 -12.96 3.71 4.96
N ASP A 93 -13.34 2.67 5.70
CA ASP A 93 -14.29 1.68 5.21
C ASP A 93 -15.71 2.28 5.30
N LYS A 94 -16.40 2.31 4.16
CA LYS A 94 -17.76 2.86 4.01
C LYS A 94 -17.91 4.29 4.60
N PRO A 95 -17.29 5.30 3.96
CA PRO A 95 -17.35 6.67 4.45
C PRO A 95 -18.78 7.20 4.51
N LYS A 96 -19.07 7.97 5.57
CA LYS A 96 -20.42 8.52 5.83
C LYS A 96 -20.66 9.88 5.19
N ASN A 97 -19.61 10.53 4.71
CA ASN A 97 -19.62 11.85 4.10
C ASN A 97 -18.76 11.86 2.83
N ASN A 98 -18.68 13.00 2.15
CA ASN A 98 -17.87 13.18 0.95
C ASN A 98 -16.39 13.47 1.25
N GLU A 99 -15.99 13.41 2.53
CA GLU A 99 -14.65 13.71 3.04
C GLU A 99 -14.11 12.49 3.81
N PRO A 100 -13.88 11.37 3.09
CA PRO A 100 -13.49 10.10 3.71
C PRO A 100 -12.15 10.21 4.43
N LYS A 101 -12.04 9.57 5.60
CA LYS A 101 -10.76 9.49 6.33
C LYS A 101 -9.67 8.85 5.48
N SER A 102 -8.52 9.51 5.42
CA SER A 102 -7.32 9.00 4.75
C SER A 102 -6.05 9.35 5.54
N SER A 103 -5.11 8.43 5.64
CA SER A 103 -3.79 8.69 6.21
C SER A 103 -2.68 7.84 5.58
N ILE A 104 -1.43 8.29 5.73
CA ILE A 104 -0.25 7.44 5.61
C ILE A 104 0.25 7.22 7.03
N ARG A 105 0.37 5.95 7.40
CA ARG A 105 0.76 5.50 8.73
C ARG A 105 2.05 4.71 8.65
N VAL A 106 2.93 4.95 9.62
CA VAL A 106 4.07 4.08 9.90
C VAL A 106 3.79 3.24 11.13
N ILE A 107 4.20 1.97 11.08
CA ILE A 107 4.38 1.13 12.26
C ILE A 107 5.85 0.75 12.32
N TYR A 108 6.45 0.86 13.50
CA TYR A 108 7.80 0.41 13.73
C TYR A 108 7.98 -0.15 15.14
N ILE A 109 9.10 -0.84 15.37
CA ILE A 109 9.54 -1.26 16.70
C ILE A 109 10.61 -0.28 17.17
N ASP A 110 10.40 0.33 18.34
CA ASP A 110 11.35 1.27 18.92
C ASP A 110 12.54 0.56 19.60
N GLU A 111 13.46 1.35 20.14
CA GLU A 111 14.69 0.84 20.79
C GLU A 111 14.40 -0.04 22.03
N ASP A 112 13.24 0.15 22.66
CA ASP A 112 12.78 -0.63 23.81
C ASP A 112 12.04 -1.92 23.39
N GLY A 113 11.88 -2.15 22.08
CA GLY A 113 11.16 -3.28 21.53
C GLY A 113 9.64 -3.10 21.53
N ALA A 114 9.13 -1.90 21.81
CA ALA A 114 7.71 -1.60 21.79
C ALA A 114 7.24 -1.29 20.38
N MET A 115 6.03 -1.75 20.06
CA MET A 115 5.40 -1.47 18.78
C MET A 115 4.72 -0.11 18.79
N VAL A 116 5.21 0.78 17.94
CA VAL A 116 4.74 2.16 17.80
C VAL A 116 4.01 2.29 16.46
N LYS A 117 2.83 2.94 16.48
CA LYS A 117 2.13 3.35 15.27
C LYS A 117 1.94 4.86 15.25
N LYS A 118 2.04 5.47 14.07
CA LYS A 118 1.92 6.92 13.91
C LYS A 118 1.40 7.30 12.53
N ASP A 119 0.36 8.13 12.49
CA ASP A 119 -0.05 8.81 11.27
C ASP A 119 0.95 9.93 10.96
N ILE A 120 1.65 9.82 9.83
CA ILE A 120 2.70 10.75 9.42
C ILE A 120 2.19 11.77 8.41
N ILE A 121 1.18 11.41 7.62
CA ILE A 121 0.47 12.30 6.72
C ILE A 121 -1.01 12.01 6.90
N THR A 122 -1.79 13.05 7.20
CA THR A 122 -3.24 12.93 7.38
C THR A 122 -3.97 13.63 6.25
N GLN A 123 -5.23 13.27 6.07
CA GLN A 123 -6.09 13.94 5.11
C GLN A 123 -6.05 15.46 5.23
N ARG A 124 -6.22 16.13 4.09
CA ARG A 124 -6.32 17.58 3.99
C ARG A 124 -7.28 17.92 2.87
N HIS A 125 -8.36 18.64 3.17
CA HIS A 125 -9.29 19.13 2.16
C HIS A 125 -8.98 20.58 1.81
N THR A 126 -8.77 20.87 0.54
CA THR A 126 -8.52 22.23 0.06
C THR A 126 -9.32 22.52 -1.21
N LYS A 127 -9.39 23.79 -1.61
CA LYS A 127 -10.01 24.17 -2.89
C LYS A 127 -9.19 23.73 -4.11
N ASP A 128 -7.89 23.54 -3.94
CA ASP A 128 -7.01 23.05 -4.99
C ASP A 128 -7.02 21.50 -4.94
N PRO A 129 -7.53 20.81 -5.97
CA PRO A 129 -7.54 19.35 -6.00
C PRO A 129 -6.15 18.75 -5.81
N LYS A 130 -5.10 19.42 -6.29
CA LYS A 130 -3.73 18.94 -6.16
C LYS A 130 -3.27 18.93 -4.72
N MET A 131 -3.66 19.92 -3.93
CA MET A 131 -3.30 20.08 -2.53
C MET A 131 -4.20 19.28 -1.57
N THR A 132 -5.26 18.67 -2.10
CA THR A 132 -6.15 17.79 -1.34
C THR A 132 -5.50 16.43 -1.16
N LEU A 133 -5.37 15.99 0.09
CA LEU A 133 -4.84 14.68 0.44
C LEU A 133 -6.00 13.78 0.85
N SER A 134 -6.43 12.92 -0.05
CA SER A 134 -7.42 11.87 0.16
C SER A 134 -7.17 10.73 -0.82
N ASN A 135 -7.66 9.53 -0.52
CA ASN A 135 -7.43 8.34 -1.35
C ASN A 135 -5.94 8.14 -1.69
N MET A 136 -5.08 8.33 -0.68
CA MET A 136 -3.63 8.27 -0.83
C MET A 136 -3.19 6.85 -1.19
N LYS A 137 -2.29 6.73 -2.16
CA LYS A 137 -1.71 5.44 -2.59
C LYS A 137 -0.21 5.54 -2.71
N ILE A 138 0.52 4.78 -1.91
CA ILE A 138 1.95 4.54 -2.11
C ILE A 138 2.12 3.79 -3.44
N ILE A 139 2.96 4.33 -4.30
CA ILE A 139 3.18 3.86 -5.66
C ILE A 139 4.58 3.28 -5.85
N ASP A 140 5.58 3.78 -5.12
CA ASP A 140 6.95 3.32 -5.23
C ASP A 140 7.79 3.75 -4.01
N TYR A 141 8.98 3.15 -3.86
CA TYR A 141 9.96 3.51 -2.87
C TYR A 141 11.38 3.41 -3.43
N GLU A 142 12.11 4.52 -3.34
CA GLU A 142 13.47 4.63 -3.85
C GLU A 142 14.47 4.29 -2.72
N HIS A 143 15.14 3.15 -2.86
CA HIS A 143 15.97 2.56 -1.82
C HIS A 143 17.25 3.37 -1.50
N TYR A 144 17.79 4.16 -2.43
CA TYR A 144 19.04 4.87 -2.24
C TYR A 144 18.86 6.13 -1.39
N ASN A 145 17.94 7.02 -1.79
CA ASN A 145 17.61 8.24 -1.08
C ASN A 145 16.53 8.04 0.00
N LYS A 146 16.01 6.82 0.14
CA LYS A 146 15.00 6.45 1.14
C LYS A 146 13.72 7.30 1.01
N MET A 147 13.25 7.47 -0.22
CA MET A 147 12.09 8.31 -0.53
C MET A 147 10.87 7.45 -0.88
N VAL A 148 9.76 7.66 -0.20
CA VAL A 148 8.48 7.05 -0.55
C VAL A 148 7.75 7.98 -1.51
N TYR A 149 7.15 7.41 -2.56
CA TYR A 149 6.31 8.12 -3.51
C TYR A 149 4.88 7.68 -3.32
N PHE A 150 3.96 8.64 -3.30
CA PHE A 150 2.53 8.38 -3.25
C PHE A 150 1.75 9.30 -4.17
N GLU A 151 0.59 8.84 -4.62
CA GLU A 151 -0.33 9.57 -5.47
C GLU A 151 -1.63 9.88 -4.73
N VAL A 152 -2.25 11.00 -5.10
CA VAL A 152 -3.62 11.38 -4.73
C VAL A 152 -4.40 11.77 -5.99
N PRO A 153 -5.71 11.50 -6.06
CA PRO A 153 -6.55 12.00 -7.16
C PRO A 153 -6.55 13.53 -7.20
N ALA A 154 -6.25 14.14 -8.36
CA ALA A 154 -6.10 15.60 -8.50
C ALA A 154 -6.89 16.17 -9.69
N GLY A 155 -8.18 15.81 -9.76
CA GLY A 155 -9.09 16.18 -10.85
C GLY A 155 -9.28 15.05 -11.85
N ASN A 156 -9.82 15.37 -13.03
CA ASN A 156 -10.26 14.36 -14.00
C ASN A 156 -9.14 13.82 -14.90
N GLU A 157 -8.03 14.56 -15.05
CA GLU A 157 -7.02 14.28 -16.07
C GLU A 157 -5.75 13.64 -15.50
N ASN A 158 -5.41 13.97 -14.25
CA ASN A 158 -4.15 13.55 -13.62
C ASN A 158 -4.31 13.32 -12.12
N ASN A 159 -3.50 12.43 -11.57
CA ASN A 159 -3.20 12.39 -10.14
C ASN A 159 -2.18 13.47 -9.78
N ALA A 160 -1.97 13.73 -8.50
CA ALA A 160 -0.84 14.50 -7.99
C ALA A 160 0.14 13.57 -7.29
N ILE A 161 1.42 13.66 -7.66
CA ILE A 161 2.51 12.86 -7.11
C ILE A 161 3.19 13.64 -5.99
N TYR A 162 3.35 12.96 -4.87
CA TYR A 162 4.00 13.43 -3.68
C TYR A 162 5.14 12.51 -3.27
N THR A 163 6.04 13.02 -2.45
CA THR A 163 7.09 12.23 -1.83
C THR A 163 7.34 12.64 -0.39
N PHE A 164 7.87 11.73 0.41
CA PHE A 164 8.38 12.01 1.76
C PHE A 164 9.58 11.11 2.09
N PRO A 165 10.53 11.58 2.91
CA PRO A 165 11.70 10.81 3.29
C PRO A 165 11.38 9.82 4.42
N ILE A 166 12.13 8.73 4.47
CA ILE A 166 12.21 7.86 5.64
C ILE A 166 13.38 8.33 6.51
N PRO A 167 13.12 8.78 7.74
CA PRO A 167 14.14 9.28 8.64
C PRO A 167 15.07 8.13 9.08
N PRO A 168 16.40 8.34 9.11
CA PRO A 168 17.36 7.28 9.45
C PRO A 168 17.30 6.84 10.92
N ASP A 169 16.77 7.70 11.80
CA ASP A 169 16.61 7.50 13.24
C ASP A 169 15.19 7.04 13.61
N ASN A 170 14.35 6.68 12.63
CA ASN A 170 12.93 6.39 12.83
C ASN A 170 12.15 7.51 13.55
N ASN A 171 12.65 8.75 13.54
CA ASN A 171 11.92 9.88 14.08
C ASN A 171 10.96 10.47 13.04
N TYR A 172 9.71 10.05 13.13
CA TYR A 172 8.66 10.49 12.22
C TYR A 172 7.90 11.76 12.66
N ASP A 173 8.35 12.52 13.67
CA ASP A 173 7.67 13.75 14.15
C ASP A 173 7.56 14.86 13.08
N ASN A 174 8.56 14.95 12.21
CA ASN A 174 8.67 16.05 11.24
C ASN A 174 8.57 15.60 9.78
N VAL A 175 8.15 14.36 9.55
CA VAL A 175 7.93 13.86 8.18
C VAL A 175 6.73 14.59 7.59
N ARG A 176 6.91 15.12 6.37
CA ARG A 176 5.89 15.84 5.64
C ARG A 176 5.96 15.48 4.17
N GLU A 177 4.81 15.52 3.52
CA GLU A 177 4.71 15.36 2.09
C GLU A 177 5.28 16.58 1.34
N LYS A 178 5.91 16.32 0.20
CA LYS A 178 6.33 17.32 -0.78
C LYS A 178 5.68 17.00 -2.11
N TYR A 179 4.90 17.94 -2.63
CA TYR A 179 4.35 17.85 -3.99
C TYR A 179 5.49 17.90 -5.02
N ILE A 180 5.42 17.02 -6.03
CA ILE A 180 6.38 16.95 -7.13
C ILE A 180 5.75 17.42 -8.43
N THR A 181 4.72 16.75 -8.92
CA THR A 181 4.10 17.05 -10.22
C THR A 181 2.73 16.39 -10.32
N ASP A 182 1.93 16.83 -11.30
CA ASP A 182 0.76 16.08 -11.75
C ASP A 182 1.18 14.93 -12.68
N GLY A 183 0.38 13.87 -12.67
CA GLY A 183 0.54 12.66 -13.46
C GLY A 183 0.48 11.40 -12.61
N SER A 184 0.84 10.28 -13.22
CA SER A 184 1.13 9.03 -12.53
C SER A 184 2.58 8.63 -12.77
N LEU A 185 3.23 8.07 -11.76
CA LEU A 185 4.61 7.63 -11.84
C LEU A 185 4.72 6.43 -12.78
N THR A 186 5.61 6.53 -13.76
CA THR A 186 5.93 5.42 -14.67
C THR A 186 7.14 4.65 -14.16
N PHE A 187 8.20 5.35 -13.75
CA PHE A 187 9.36 4.79 -13.05
C PHE A 187 10.25 5.91 -12.50
N ILE A 188 11.09 5.56 -11.53
CA ILE A 188 12.14 6.43 -11.00
C ILE A 188 13.41 6.25 -11.85
N ASP A 189 13.98 7.35 -12.33
CA ASP A 189 15.22 7.34 -13.09
C ASP A 189 16.43 7.31 -12.15
N VAL A 190 16.83 6.09 -11.82
CA VAL A 190 17.97 5.80 -10.96
C VAL A 190 19.23 5.60 -11.80
N THR A 191 19.67 6.63 -12.53
CA THR A 191 20.93 6.57 -13.29
C THR A 191 22.13 6.87 -12.40
N HIS A 192 22.64 5.85 -11.69
CA HIS A 192 23.83 5.94 -10.83
C HIS A 192 25.18 5.88 -11.58
N PHE A 193 25.19 5.98 -12.91
CA PHE A 193 26.37 5.64 -13.72
C PHE A 193 27.35 6.79 -14.01
N SER A 194 27.29 7.94 -13.32
CA SER A 194 28.26 9.01 -13.56
C SER A 194 28.75 9.68 -12.28
N HIS A 195 30.08 9.66 -12.11
CA HIS A 195 30.86 10.16 -10.97
C HIS A 195 30.83 11.69 -10.76
N ASN A 196 29.89 12.43 -11.35
CA ASN A 196 29.81 13.88 -11.20
C ASN A 196 28.48 14.32 -10.57
N ASN A 197 28.61 14.65 -9.28
CA ASN A 197 27.84 15.56 -8.43
C ASN A 197 26.54 16.18 -8.99
N ASN A 198 25.47 16.02 -8.21
CA ASN A 198 24.07 16.45 -8.40
C ASN A 198 23.18 15.56 -9.28
N LEU A 199 23.06 14.28 -8.91
CA LEU A 199 21.97 13.43 -9.41
C LEU A 199 20.81 13.45 -8.40
N ASP A 200 20.09 14.58 -8.35
CA ASP A 200 18.71 14.58 -7.84
C ASP A 200 17.92 13.65 -8.78
N GLY A 201 17.68 12.40 -8.37
CA GLY A 201 17.10 11.37 -9.24
C GLY A 201 15.83 11.83 -9.94
N ASN A 202 15.79 11.80 -11.28
CA ASN A 202 14.58 12.23 -11.99
C ASN A 202 13.48 11.17 -11.86
N ILE A 203 12.24 11.56 -12.13
CA ILE A 203 11.13 10.63 -12.30
C ILE A 203 10.57 10.76 -13.71
N VAL A 204 10.05 9.66 -14.23
CA VAL A 204 9.26 9.66 -15.45
C VAL A 204 7.80 9.54 -15.07
N VAL A 205 7.00 10.48 -15.55
CA VAL A 205 5.58 10.57 -15.23
C VAL A 205 4.74 10.57 -16.50
N LYS A 206 3.68 9.79 -16.48
CA LYS A 206 2.64 9.84 -17.48
C LYS A 206 1.60 10.88 -17.06
N ARG A 207 1.30 11.85 -17.93
CA ARG A 207 0.26 12.85 -17.65
C ARG A 207 -0.44 13.37 -18.90
N GLY A 208 -1.69 13.76 -18.72
CA GLY A 208 -2.46 14.53 -19.68
C GLY A 208 -2.08 16.00 -19.64
N VAL A 209 -1.86 16.61 -20.80
CA VAL A 209 -1.61 18.05 -20.97
C VAL A 209 -2.50 18.57 -22.09
N ILE A 210 -3.11 19.73 -21.88
CA ILE A 210 -3.86 20.44 -22.93
C ILE A 210 -2.83 21.11 -23.84
N LYS A 211 -2.80 20.70 -25.11
CA LYS A 211 -1.90 21.27 -26.13
C LYS A 211 -2.43 22.61 -26.64
N GLU A 212 -1.62 23.32 -27.42
CA GLU A 212 -1.99 24.63 -28.01
C GLU A 212 -3.25 24.56 -28.88
N ASP A 213 -3.54 23.40 -29.46
CA ASP A 213 -4.76 23.14 -30.23
C ASP A 213 -6.02 22.92 -29.35
N GLY A 214 -5.88 23.04 -28.02
CA GLY A 214 -6.93 22.85 -27.04
C GLY A 214 -7.27 21.39 -26.76
N LYS A 215 -6.56 20.42 -27.35
CA LYS A 215 -6.83 18.99 -27.13
C LYS A 215 -6.00 18.43 -26.00
N LEU A 216 -6.65 17.58 -25.19
CA LEU A 216 -5.97 16.77 -24.20
C LEU A 216 -5.11 15.70 -24.88
N SER A 217 -3.82 15.68 -24.56
CA SER A 217 -2.87 14.69 -25.05
C SER A 217 -2.10 14.10 -23.87
N TYR A 218 -1.98 12.77 -23.85
CA TYR A 218 -1.20 12.07 -22.84
C TYR A 218 0.21 11.81 -23.36
N GLY A 219 1.20 12.07 -22.52
CA GLY A 219 2.61 11.81 -22.82
C GLY A 219 3.38 11.38 -21.57
N GLU A 220 4.59 10.89 -21.81
CA GLU A 220 5.58 10.59 -20.76
C GLU A 220 6.52 11.78 -20.64
N TYR A 221 6.79 12.23 -19.42
CA TYR A 221 7.59 13.42 -19.16
C TYR A 221 8.68 13.10 -18.15
N LEU A 222 9.89 13.58 -18.44
CA LEU A 222 10.99 13.56 -17.48
C LEU A 222 10.85 14.76 -16.54
N VAL A 223 10.79 14.51 -15.24
CA VAL A 223 10.55 15.53 -14.21
C VAL A 223 11.60 15.40 -13.12
N SER A 224 12.18 16.52 -12.71
CA SER A 224 13.11 16.57 -11.57
C SER A 224 12.39 16.43 -10.22
N LEU A 225 13.10 16.06 -9.15
CA LEU A 225 12.55 16.04 -7.76
C LEU A 225 12.14 17.42 -7.23
N LYS A 226 12.44 18.49 -7.96
CA LYS A 226 11.98 19.84 -7.65
C LYS A 226 10.65 20.17 -8.36
N GLY A 227 10.09 19.22 -9.11
CA GLY A 227 8.86 19.38 -9.87
C GLY A 227 9.02 20.07 -11.22
N LYS A 228 10.26 20.43 -11.60
CA LYS A 228 10.52 21.03 -12.92
C LYS A 228 10.43 19.93 -13.98
N THR A 229 9.52 20.11 -14.94
CA THR A 229 9.48 19.33 -16.18
C THR A 229 10.72 19.65 -17.02
N ILE A 230 11.44 18.60 -17.41
CA ILE A 230 12.64 18.70 -18.25
C ILE A 230 12.23 18.64 -19.72
N CYS A 231 11.51 17.60 -20.13
CA CYS A 231 10.97 17.45 -21.48
C CYS A 231 9.85 16.39 -21.56
N GLU A 232 9.12 16.38 -22.67
CA GLU A 232 8.30 15.24 -23.10
C GLU A 232 9.22 14.20 -23.76
N LEU A 233 9.08 12.93 -23.39
CA LEU A 233 9.88 11.82 -23.91
C LEU A 233 9.31 11.32 -25.24
N ASP A 234 10.21 10.97 -26.16
CA ASP A 234 9.86 10.28 -27.40
C ASP A 234 9.64 8.78 -27.13
N THR A 235 8.38 8.43 -26.87
CA THR A 235 7.96 7.06 -26.57
C THR A 235 7.83 6.17 -27.81
N ASP A 236 7.92 6.74 -29.01
CA ASP A 236 7.79 6.00 -30.27
C ASP A 236 9.12 5.30 -30.65
N VAL A 237 10.23 5.69 -30.02
CA VAL A 237 11.55 5.09 -30.20
C VAL A 237 11.70 3.82 -29.35
N GLU A 238 12.19 2.74 -29.96
CA GLU A 238 12.49 1.51 -29.25
C GLU A 238 13.54 1.75 -28.13
N GLY A 239 13.27 1.22 -26.93
CA GLY A 239 14.16 1.41 -25.79
C GLY A 239 14.11 2.81 -25.16
N TRP A 240 13.06 3.61 -25.42
CA TRP A 240 12.92 4.96 -24.85
C TRP A 240 13.05 5.01 -23.32
N LYS A 241 12.66 3.96 -22.59
CA LYS A 241 12.85 3.90 -21.12
C LYS A 241 14.32 3.92 -20.70
N VAL A 242 15.21 3.46 -21.58
CA VAL A 242 16.67 3.43 -21.36
C VAL A 242 17.29 4.75 -21.82
N TYR A 243 17.02 5.17 -23.05
CA TYR A 243 17.66 6.34 -23.65
C TYR A 243 17.04 7.67 -23.22
N LYS A 244 15.75 7.66 -22.85
CA LYS A 244 14.96 8.81 -22.39
C LYS A 244 15.16 10.04 -23.29
N GLN A 245 15.11 9.82 -24.60
CA GLN A 245 15.25 10.89 -25.59
C GLN A 245 14.04 11.82 -25.50
N CYS A 246 14.29 13.12 -25.50
CA CYS A 246 13.23 14.13 -25.56
C CYS A 246 12.67 14.22 -26.99
N LYS A 247 11.38 14.52 -27.13
CA LYS A 247 10.82 14.93 -28.42
C LYS A 247 11.44 16.25 -28.87
N ASN A 248 11.70 16.34 -30.17
CA ASN A 248 12.16 17.55 -30.85
C ASN A 248 10.98 18.45 -31.23
#